data_AF-A0A9E4BLW5-F1
#
_entry.id   AF-A0A9E4BLW5-F1
#
_cell.length_a   1.000
_cell.length_b   1.000
_cell.length_c   1.000
_cell.angle_alpha   90.00
_cell.angle_beta   90.00
_cell.angle_gamma   90.00
#
_symmetry.space_group_name_H-M   'P 1'
#
loop_
_entity.id
_entity.type
_entity.pdbx_description
1 polymer ?
#
loop_
_entity_poly.entity_id
_entity_poly.type
_entity_poly.pdbx_seq_one_letter_code
_entity_poly.pdbx_strand_id
1 'polypeptide(L)'
;MDFLRAHALVDQGILIYLMPEFPMAFFRVAFAGMVCYPLIPITIKRLHDTNRSGWCYFVCILPIIGQFYTLIVCGILRGAKGANRYGEPPV
;
A
#
# COMPACT_ATOMS: atom_id res chain seq x y z
N MET A 1 -37.76 -33.89 14.59
CA MET A 1 -36.47 -33.34 14.12
C MET A 1 -36.64 -33.20 12.63
N ASP A 2 -37.15 -32.05 12.23
CA ASP A 2 -37.92 -31.96 10.99
C ASP A 2 -36.97 -31.65 9.84
N PHE A 3 -37.23 -32.23 8.67
CA PHE A 3 -36.38 -32.14 7.47
C PHE A 3 -35.94 -30.70 7.13
N LEU A 4 -36.79 -29.71 7.43
CA LEU A 4 -36.52 -28.28 7.28
C LEU A 4 -35.37 -27.78 8.17
N ARG A 5 -35.23 -28.28 9.40
CA ARG A 5 -34.11 -27.94 10.30
C ARG A 5 -32.79 -28.57 9.83
N ALA A 6 -32.84 -29.76 9.23
CA ALA A 6 -31.65 -30.40 8.70
C ALA A 6 -31.07 -29.63 7.50
N HIS A 7 -31.92 -29.19 6.57
CA HIS A 7 -31.48 -28.37 5.43
C HIS A 7 -30.95 -27.01 5.86
N ALA A 8 -31.61 -26.33 6.80
CA ALA A 8 -31.15 -25.05 7.34
C ALA A 8 -29.79 -25.15 8.04
N LEU A 9 -29.51 -26.25 8.74
CA LEU A 9 -28.20 -26.49 9.38
C LEU A 9 -27.10 -26.82 8.35
N VAL A 10 -27.44 -27.53 7.27
CA VAL A 10 -26.53 -27.78 6.14
C VAL A 10 -26.22 -26.48 5.40
N ASP A 11 -27.23 -25.65 5.14
CA ASP A 11 -27.06 -24.35 4.49
C ASP A 11 -26.23 -23.38 5.37
N GLN A 12 -26.45 -23.37 6.69
CA GLN A 12 -25.62 -22.59 7.64
C GLN A 12 -24.17 -23.10 7.74
N GLY A 13 -23.96 -24.43 7.72
CA GLY A 13 -22.64 -25.03 7.70
C GLY A 13 -21.87 -24.75 6.40
N ILE A 14 -22.55 -24.83 5.26
CA ILE A 14 -22.00 -24.48 3.94
C ILE A 14 -21.65 -22.99 3.90
N LEU A 15 -22.51 -22.11 4.42
CA LEU A 15 -22.26 -20.66 4.47
C LEU A 15 -21.04 -20.33 5.35
N ILE A 16 -20.87 -21.00 6.49
CA ILE A 16 -19.69 -20.83 7.38
C ILE A 16 -18.40 -21.32 6.71
N TYR A 17 -18.43 -22.43 5.96
CA TYR A 17 -17.28 -22.94 5.19
C TYR A 17 -16.98 -22.12 3.92
N LEU A 18 -17.98 -21.46 3.32
CA LEU A 18 -17.81 -20.59 2.15
C LEU A 18 -17.45 -19.13 2.48
N MET A 19 -17.71 -18.65 3.70
CA MET A 19 -17.51 -17.24 4.11
C MET A 19 -16.29 -16.92 5.02
N PRO A 20 -15.20 -17.71 5.12
CA PRO A 20 -14.04 -17.32 5.95
C PRO A 20 -13.18 -16.21 5.33
N GLU A 21 -13.37 -15.88 4.05
CA GLU A 21 -12.55 -14.90 3.34
C GLU A 21 -12.87 -13.45 3.71
N PHE A 22 -14.08 -13.16 4.20
CA PHE A 22 -14.51 -11.77 4.37
C PHE A 22 -13.71 -11.02 5.45
N PRO A 23 -13.53 -11.54 6.68
CA PRO A 23 -12.74 -10.86 7.71
C PRO A 23 -11.26 -10.76 7.32
N MET A 24 -10.71 -11.81 6.69
CA MET A 24 -9.31 -11.83 6.26
C MET A 24 -9.04 -10.90 5.09
N ALA A 25 -9.97 -10.79 4.13
CA ALA A 25 -9.89 -9.82 3.05
C ALA A 25 -9.97 -8.38 3.57
N PHE A 26 -10.91 -8.11 4.47
CA PHE A 26 -11.01 -6.80 5.14
C PHE A 26 -9.71 -6.44 5.87
N PHE A 27 -9.19 -7.37 6.68
CA PHE A 27 -7.94 -7.16 7.41
C PHE A 27 -6.75 -6.90 6.47
N ARG A 28 -6.61 -7.68 5.38
CA ARG A 28 -5.55 -7.49 4.37
C ARG A 28 -5.59 -6.09 3.76
N VAL A 29 -6.77 -5.63 3.33
CA VAL A 29 -6.94 -4.31 2.71
C VAL A 29 -6.74 -3.18 3.72
N ALA A 30 -7.29 -3.32 4.93
CA ALA A 30 -7.10 -2.34 5.99
C ALA A 30 -5.63 -2.20 6.39
N PHE A 31 -4.93 -3.33 6.56
CA PHE A 31 -3.50 -3.35 6.85
C PHE A 31 -2.66 -2.72 5.73
N ALA A 32 -2.92 -3.08 4.48
CA ALA A 32 -2.27 -2.48 3.32
C ALA A 32 -2.51 -0.95 3.27
N GLY A 33 -3.75 -0.51 3.50
CA GLY A 33 -4.11 0.91 3.55
C GLY A 33 -3.38 1.67 4.66
N MET A 34 -3.34 1.12 5.88
CA MET A 34 -2.62 1.70 7.01
C MET A 34 -1.11 1.85 6.75
N VAL A 35 -0.51 0.90 6.04
CA VAL A 35 0.90 0.95 5.65
C VAL A 35 1.14 1.92 4.50
N CYS A 36 0.29 1.91 3.46
CA CYS A 36 0.43 2.78 2.29
C CYS A 36 0.19 4.26 2.62
N TYR A 37 -0.73 4.56 3.53
CA TYR A 37 -1.12 5.93 3.87
C TYR A 37 0.06 6.83 4.26
N PRO A 38 0.98 6.45 5.18
CA PRO A 38 2.17 7.24 5.47
C PRO A 38 3.28 7.06 4.43
N LEU A 39 3.41 5.89 3.80
CA LEU A 39 4.53 5.61 2.89
C LEU A 39 4.47 6.45 1.60
N ILE A 40 3.27 6.67 1.05
CA ILE A 40 3.11 7.43 -0.20
C ILE A 40 3.58 8.89 -0.02
N PRO A 41 3.08 9.68 0.95
CA PRO A 41 3.52 11.06 1.16
C PRO A 41 5.02 11.17 1.49
N ILE A 42 5.56 10.25 2.32
CA ILE A 42 6.99 10.24 2.66
C ILE A 42 7.84 10.02 1.41
N THR A 43 7.46 9.06 0.56
CA THR A 43 8.19 8.78 -0.68
C THR A 43 8.14 9.96 -1.65
N ILE A 44 6.96 10.59 -1.78
CA ILE A 44 6.81 11.81 -2.60
C ILE A 44 7.69 12.94 -2.08
N LYS A 45 7.75 13.15 -0.75
CA LYS A 45 8.66 14.13 -0.14
C LYS A 45 10.12 13.80 -0.45
N ARG A 46 10.55 12.54 -0.34
CA ARG A 46 11.91 12.12 -0.70
C ARG A 46 12.23 12.32 -2.19
N LEU A 47 11.25 12.13 -3.06
CA LEU A 47 11.38 12.46 -4.48
C LEU A 47 11.56 13.98 -4.66
N HIS A 48 10.81 14.80 -3.92
CA HIS A 48 10.98 16.25 -3.94
C HIS A 48 12.34 16.69 -3.41
N ASP A 49 12.85 16.07 -2.34
CA ASP A 49 14.18 16.34 -1.80
C ASP A 49 15.28 16.14 -2.85
N THR A 50 15.10 15.19 -3.78
CA THR A 50 16.03 14.91 -4.89
C THR A 50 15.73 15.73 -6.16
N ASN A 51 14.90 16.77 -6.04
CA ASN A 51 14.44 17.63 -7.13
C ASN A 51 13.66 16.88 -8.24
N ARG A 52 13.02 15.74 -7.91
CA ARG A 52 12.20 14.93 -8.83
C ARG A 52 10.71 15.15 -8.60
N SER A 53 9.90 14.83 -9.61
CA SER A 53 8.46 15.07 -9.57
C SER A 53 7.78 14.04 -8.68
N GLY A 54 6.71 14.42 -7.97
CA GLY A 54 5.89 13.45 -7.21
C GLY A 54 5.29 12.38 -8.13
N TRP A 55 5.05 12.71 -9.40
CA TRP A 55 4.60 11.78 -10.44
C TRP A 55 5.60 10.64 -10.68
N CYS A 56 6.88 10.79 -10.32
CA CYS A 56 7.85 9.71 -10.41
C CYS A 56 7.51 8.53 -9.46
N TYR A 57 6.62 8.70 -8.48
CA TYR A 57 6.16 7.61 -7.62
C TYR A 57 5.41 6.52 -8.40
N PHE A 58 4.74 6.86 -9.51
CA PHE A 58 3.99 5.88 -10.31
C PHE A 58 4.87 4.79 -10.94
N VAL A 59 6.19 4.99 -10.98
CA VAL A 59 7.13 3.94 -11.42
C VAL A 59 7.04 2.71 -10.50
N CYS A 60 6.65 2.86 -9.22
CA CYS A 60 6.43 1.77 -8.26
C CYS A 60 5.37 0.75 -8.70
N ILE A 61 4.51 1.07 -9.67
CA ILE A 61 3.57 0.11 -10.28
C ILE A 61 4.33 -1.03 -10.99
N LEU A 62 5.55 -0.77 -11.46
CA LEU A 62 6.43 -1.79 -12.03
C LEU A 62 7.09 -2.59 -10.89
N PRO A 63 6.76 -3.89 -10.71
CA PRO A 63 7.08 -4.64 -9.49
C PRO A 63 8.58 -4.81 -9.24
N ILE A 64 9.38 -4.86 -10.31
CA ILE A 64 10.84 -5.04 -10.22
C ILE A 64 11.52 -3.68 -10.41
N ILE A 65 11.41 -3.12 -11.62
CA ILE A 65 12.14 -1.91 -12.02
C ILE A 65 11.75 -0.71 -11.13
N GLY A 66 10.48 -0.59 -10.79
CA GLY A 66 9.98 0.50 -9.94
C GLY A 66 10.55 0.46 -8.53
N GLN A 67 10.61 -0.72 -7.93
CA GLN A 67 11.17 -0.84 -6.59
C GLN A 67 12.67 -0.59 -6.57
N PHE A 68 13.42 -1.07 -7.56
CA PHE A 68 14.84 -0.72 -7.66
C PHE A 68 15.04 0.79 -7.86
N TYR A 69 14.26 1.41 -8.75
CA TYR A 69 14.33 2.86 -8.96
C TYR A 69 14.05 3.65 -7.68
N THR A 70 12.96 3.33 -6.98
CA THR A 70 12.56 4.02 -5.74
C THR A 70 13.54 3.79 -4.60
N LEU A 71 14.08 2.57 -4.46
CA LEU A 71 15.12 2.28 -3.47
C LEU A 71 16.39 3.09 -3.73
N ILE A 72 16.84 3.16 -4.98
CA ILE A 72 18.03 3.91 -5.35
C ILE A 72 17.80 5.40 -5.10
N VAL A 73 16.73 5.97 -5.65
CA VAL A 73 16.45 7.42 -5.59
C VAL A 73 16.13 7.90 -4.17
N CYS A 74 15.27 7.19 -3.44
CA CYS A 74 14.81 7.64 -2.13
C CYS A 74 15.69 7.13 -0.97
N GLY A 75 16.36 5.99 -1.14
CA GLY A 75 17.16 5.33 -0.10
C GLY A 75 18.67 5.58 -0.19
N ILE A 76 19.23 5.63 -1.40
CA ILE A 76 20.69 5.71 -1.60
C ILE A 76 21.12 7.12 -2.00
N LEU A 77 20.39 7.78 -2.89
CA LEU A 77 20.77 9.11 -3.35
C LEU A 77 20.60 10.17 -2.25
N ARG A 78 21.58 11.07 -2.18
CA ARG A 78 21.51 12.26 -1.36
C ARG A 78 20.51 13.25 -1.97
N GLY A 79 19.82 14.01 -1.11
CA GLY A 79 18.99 15.14 -1.54
C GLY A 79 19.79 16.18 -2.33
N ALA A 80 19.06 17.06 -3.03
CA ALA A 80 19.64 18.18 -3.76
C ALA A 80 20.50 19.07 -2.83
N LYS A 81 21.60 19.60 -3.36
CA LYS A 81 22.44 20.55 -2.63
C LYS A 81 21.82 21.94 -2.73
N GLY A 82 21.49 22.55 -1.59
CA GLY A 82 20.87 23.88 -1.55
C GLY A 82 19.37 23.87 -1.85
N ALA A 83 18.81 25.06 -2.12
CA ALA A 83 17.40 25.21 -2.44
C ALA A 83 17.01 24.41 -3.69
N ASN A 84 15.85 23.75 -3.65
CA ASN A 84 15.26 23.06 -4.79
C ASN A 84 13.91 23.69 -5.16
N ARG A 85 13.26 23.21 -6.22
CA ARG A 85 11.97 23.75 -6.68
C ARG A 85 10.79 23.56 -5.71
N TYR A 86 11.01 22.81 -4.63
CA TYR A 86 10.05 22.53 -3.56
C TYR A 86 10.38 23.27 -2.26
N GLY A 87 11.44 24.07 -2.24
CA GLY A 87 11.83 24.91 -1.11
C GLY A 87 13.28 24.77 -0.69
N GLU A 88 13.65 25.51 0.34
CA GLU A 88 14.95 25.36 0.98
C GLU A 88 15.00 24.11 1.87
N PRO A 89 16.15 23.43 1.97
CA PRO A 89 16.33 22.38 2.96
C PRO A 89 16.10 22.97 4.37
N PRO A 90 15.52 22.18 5.30
CA PRO A 90 15.37 22.63 6.68
C PRO A 90 16.73 23.01 7.26
N VAL A 91 16.76 24.12 8.00
CA VAL A 91 17.93 24.66 8.69
C VAL A 91 18.50 23.69 9.73
#